data_AF-A0A1H5V9I7-F1
#
_entry.id   AF-A0A1H5V9I7-F1
#
_cell.length_a   1.000
_cell.length_b   1.000
_cell.length_c   1.000
_cell.angle_alpha   90.00
_cell.angle_beta   90.00
_cell.angle_gamma   90.00
#
_symmetry.space_group_name_H-M   'P 1'
#
loop_
_entity.id
_entity.type
_entity.pdbx_description
1 polymer ?
#
loop_
_entity_poly.entity_id
_entity_poly.type
_entity_poly.pdbx_seq_one_letter_code
_entity_poly.pdbx_strand_id
1 'polypeptide(L)'
;MGVRTTVDTAVAHHRLEAMLVDLDRSIALLKGENPGPGEPGFDKHPADAGADLSDADRVEAVLEALRRQRNAVLAALQRVAAGTYGRCVTCGKPVAEGRLEARPEAARCVACQARYDRARR
;
A
#
# COMPACT_ATOMS: atom_id res chain seq x y z
N MET A 1 18.21 27.02 -2.87
CA MET A 1 16.88 27.15 -3.51
C MET A 1 16.03 25.93 -3.15
N GLY A 2 15.39 25.95 -1.98
CA GLY A 2 14.53 24.84 -1.51
C GLY A 2 13.07 25.15 -1.83
N VAL A 3 12.42 24.30 -2.62
CA VAL A 3 10.96 24.32 -2.78
C VAL A 3 10.37 24.01 -1.41
N ARG A 4 9.80 25.03 -0.76
CA ARG A 4 8.98 24.87 0.43
C ARG A 4 7.66 24.27 -0.04
N THR A 5 7.55 22.95 -0.02
CA THR A 5 6.27 22.27 -0.18
C THR A 5 5.34 22.76 0.94
N THR A 6 4.14 23.20 0.57
CA THR A 6 3.08 23.67 1.50
C THR A 6 2.47 22.53 2.31
N VAL A 7 2.80 21.29 1.95
CA VAL A 7 2.28 20.08 2.57
C VAL A 7 2.96 19.85 3.90
N ASP A 8 2.17 19.76 4.97
CA ASP A 8 2.65 19.43 6.29
C ASP A 8 3.20 17.99 6.31
N THR A 9 4.53 17.87 6.25
CA THR A 9 5.22 16.58 6.18
C THR A 9 5.09 15.79 7.47
N ALA A 10 4.87 16.44 8.62
CA ALA A 10 4.67 15.79 9.90
C ALA A 10 3.30 15.08 9.95
N VAL A 11 2.24 15.75 9.52
CA VAL A 11 0.91 15.15 9.37
C VAL A 11 0.94 14.02 8.33
N ALA A 12 1.64 14.22 7.21
CA ALA A 12 1.79 13.18 6.20
C ALA A 12 2.53 11.95 6.76
N HIS A 13 3.62 12.15 7.51
CA HIS A 13 4.40 11.08 8.15
C HIS A 13 3.52 10.26 9.10
N HIS A 14 2.83 10.92 10.04
CA HIS A 14 1.96 10.23 10.99
C HIS A 14 0.84 9.43 10.30
N ARG A 15 0.23 9.99 9.26
CA ARG A 15 -0.78 9.27 8.46
C ARG A 15 -0.19 8.05 7.75
N LEU A 16 1.00 8.18 7.19
CA LEU A 16 1.71 7.09 6.52
C LEU A 16 2.07 5.97 7.49
N GLU A 17 2.52 6.30 8.71
CA GLU A 17 2.80 5.31 9.76
C GLU A 17 1.52 4.57 10.19
N ALA A 18 0.42 5.29 10.39
CA ALA A 18 -0.86 4.67 10.73
C ALA A 18 -1.33 3.67 9.65
N MET A 19 -1.21 4.05 8.37
CA MET A 19 -1.51 3.14 7.25
C MET A 19 -0.58 1.93 7.21
N LEU A 20 0.70 2.10 7.53
CA LEU A 20 1.67 1.01 7.55
C LEU A 20 1.27 -0.05 8.59
N VAL A 21 0.88 0.39 9.80
CA VAL A 21 0.42 -0.49 10.88
C VAL A 21 -0.84 -1.26 10.48
N ASP A 22 -1.80 -0.57 9.85
CA ASP A 22 -3.04 -1.18 9.37
C ASP A 22 -2.80 -2.25 8.28
N LEU A 23 -1.93 -1.94 7.31
CA LEU A 23 -1.53 -2.87 6.26
C LEU A 23 -0.78 -4.09 6.82
N ASP A 24 0.11 -3.89 7.78
CA ASP A 24 0.88 -4.97 8.40
C ASP A 24 -0.05 -5.92 9.18
N ARG A 25 -0.99 -5.37 9.96
CA ARG A 25 -2.04 -6.13 10.62
C ARG A 25 -2.88 -6.94 9.63
N SER A 26 -3.32 -6.30 8.55
CA SER A 26 -4.13 -6.96 7.51
C SER A 26 -3.36 -8.12 6.87
N ILE A 27 -2.08 -7.92 6.55
CA ILE A 27 -1.23 -8.98 5.97
C ILE A 27 -1.03 -10.13 6.95
N ALA A 28 -0.83 -9.85 8.25
CA ALA A 28 -0.66 -10.89 9.27
C ALA A 28 -1.92 -11.77 9.41
N LEU A 29 -3.11 -11.13 9.44
CA LEU A 29 -4.40 -11.83 9.49
C LEU A 29 -4.60 -12.76 8.29
N LEU A 30 -4.35 -12.27 7.06
CA LEU A 30 -4.51 -13.09 5.85
C LEU A 30 -3.49 -14.24 5.74
N LYS A 31 -2.31 -14.09 6.33
CA LYS A 31 -1.30 -15.17 6.38
C LYS A 31 -1.66 -16.29 7.35
N GLY A 32 -2.71 -16.15 8.17
CA GLY A 32 -3.03 -17.11 9.22
C GLY A 32 -2.02 -17.10 10.37
N GLU A 33 -1.13 -16.10 10.43
CA GLU A 33 -0.23 -15.89 11.56
C GLU A 33 -0.99 -15.16 12.67
N ASN A 34 -2.00 -15.86 13.21
CA ASN A 34 -2.69 -15.45 14.43
C ASN A 34 -1.84 -15.94 15.63
N PRO A 35 -1.28 -15.07 16.48
CA PRO A 35 -0.64 -15.50 17.73
C PRO A 35 -1.69 -15.88 18.81
N GLY A 36 -2.74 -16.60 18.42
CA GLY A 36 -3.82 -17.07 19.30
C GLY A 36 -3.80 -18.60 19.43
N PRO A 37 -3.99 -19.17 20.64
CA PRO A 37 -3.96 -20.62 20.83
C PRO A 37 -5.31 -21.27 20.44
N GLY A 38 -5.27 -22.24 19.53
CA GLY A 38 -6.40 -23.09 19.10
C GLY A 38 -7.08 -22.54 17.84
N GLU A 39 -7.24 -23.25 16.73
CA GLU A 39 -7.48 -24.69 16.52
C GLU A 39 -7.02 -25.09 15.09
N PRO A 40 -6.56 -26.32 14.83
CA PRO A 40 -6.46 -26.87 13.49
C PRO A 40 -7.75 -27.63 13.15
N GLY A 41 -8.44 -27.25 12.08
CA GLY A 41 -9.65 -27.97 11.66
C GLY A 41 -10.16 -27.51 10.31
N PHE A 42 -9.42 -27.80 9.24
CA PHE A 42 -10.02 -27.88 7.91
C PHE A 42 -10.34 -29.34 7.63
N ASP A 43 -11.60 -29.70 7.83
CA ASP A 43 -12.18 -30.98 7.42
C ASP A 43 -12.20 -31.04 5.89
N LYS A 44 -11.07 -31.42 5.28
CA LYS A 44 -10.95 -31.47 3.82
C LYS A 44 -11.78 -32.63 3.27
N HIS A 45 -13.00 -32.36 2.81
CA HIS A 45 -13.73 -33.26 1.93
C HIS A 45 -13.12 -33.20 0.51
N PRO A 46 -12.95 -34.34 -0.20
CA PRO A 46 -12.34 -34.39 -1.53
C PRO A 46 -13.10 -33.63 -2.61
N ALA A 47 -14.37 -33.25 -2.37
CA ALA A 47 -15.16 -32.39 -3.26
C ALA A 47 -14.83 -30.88 -3.10
N ASP A 48 -14.23 -30.46 -1.98
CA ASP A 48 -13.85 -29.08 -1.71
C ASP A 48 -12.45 -28.72 -2.23
N ALA A 49 -11.64 -29.69 -2.67
CA ALA A 49 -10.27 -29.44 -3.11
C ALA A 49 -10.16 -28.43 -4.29
N GLY A 50 -11.16 -28.36 -5.18
CA GLY A 50 -11.22 -27.35 -6.25
C GLY A 50 -11.67 -25.96 -5.79
N ALA A 51 -12.50 -25.91 -4.74
CA ALA A 51 -12.91 -24.66 -4.08
C ALA A 51 -11.78 -24.08 -3.22
N ASP A 52 -11.03 -24.95 -2.52
CA ASP A 52 -9.87 -24.61 -1.67
C ASP A 52 -8.75 -23.94 -2.48
N LEU A 53 -8.43 -24.45 -3.68
CA LEU A 53 -7.42 -23.86 -4.56
C LEU A 53 -7.85 -22.45 -5.03
N SER A 54 -9.11 -22.31 -5.44
CA SER A 54 -9.66 -21.03 -5.90
C SER A 54 -9.68 -19.97 -4.78
N ASP A 55 -9.93 -20.39 -3.53
CA ASP A 55 -9.89 -19.50 -2.37
C ASP A 55 -8.46 -19.13 -1.96
N ALA A 56 -7.52 -20.08 -2.01
CA ALA A 56 -6.10 -19.81 -1.78
C ALA A 56 -5.53 -18.81 -2.81
N ASP A 57 -5.86 -18.97 -4.09
CA ASP A 57 -5.46 -18.05 -5.16
C ASP A 57 -6.03 -16.63 -4.94
N ARG A 58 -7.27 -16.52 -4.46
CA ARG A 58 -7.88 -15.22 -4.10
C ARG A 58 -7.17 -14.58 -2.92
N VAL A 59 -6.87 -15.34 -1.87
CA VAL A 59 -6.15 -14.84 -0.68
C VAL A 59 -4.76 -14.34 -1.06
N GLU A 60 -4.01 -15.08 -1.89
CA GLU A 60 -2.70 -14.64 -2.37
C GLU A 60 -2.80 -13.35 -3.20
N ALA A 61 -3.78 -13.25 -4.11
CA ALA A 61 -3.98 -12.02 -4.90
C ALA A 61 -4.24 -10.78 -4.01
N VAL A 62 -4.99 -10.94 -2.91
CA VAL A 62 -5.21 -9.88 -1.92
C VAL A 62 -3.93 -9.58 -1.15
N LEU A 63 -3.19 -10.60 -0.69
CA LEU A 63 -1.90 -10.43 -0.01
C LEU A 63 -0.90 -9.66 -0.88
N GLU A 64 -0.80 -10.01 -2.17
CA GLU A 64 0.04 -9.29 -3.11
C GLU A 64 -0.37 -7.82 -3.26
N ALA A 65 -1.68 -7.54 -3.35
CA ALA A 65 -2.17 -6.17 -3.42
C ALA A 65 -1.82 -5.37 -2.15
N LEU A 66 -2.01 -5.95 -0.96
CA LEU A 66 -1.64 -5.33 0.31
C LEU A 66 -0.13 -5.10 0.41
N ARG A 67 0.70 -6.07 0.01
CA ARG A 67 2.17 -5.93 -0.02
C ARG A 67 2.60 -4.81 -0.97
N ARG A 68 1.97 -4.69 -2.14
CA ARG A 68 2.23 -3.59 -3.08
C ARG A 68 1.88 -2.23 -2.46
N GLN A 69 0.76 -2.13 -1.77
CA GLN A 69 0.36 -0.90 -1.07
C GLN A 69 1.31 -0.58 0.09
N ARG A 70 1.69 -1.57 0.90
CA ARG A 70 2.68 -1.44 1.99
C ARG A 70 4.00 -0.87 1.49
N ASN A 71 4.50 -1.39 0.37
CA ASN A 71 5.72 -0.88 -0.25
C ASN A 71 5.57 0.57 -0.75
N ALA A 72 4.39 0.95 -1.27
CA ALA A 72 4.14 2.34 -1.67
C ALA A 72 4.16 3.30 -0.47
N VAL A 73 3.58 2.89 0.66
CA VAL A 73 3.62 3.66 1.93
C VAL A 73 5.06 3.80 2.45
N LEU A 74 5.83 2.72 2.47
CA LEU A 74 7.25 2.77 2.85
C LEU A 74 8.07 3.71 1.94
N ALA A 75 7.83 3.65 0.63
CA ALA A 75 8.49 4.57 -0.31
C ALA A 75 8.05 6.03 -0.11
N ALA A 76 6.83 6.28 0.35
CA ALA A 76 6.39 7.62 0.73
C ALA A 76 7.06 8.11 2.03
N LEU A 77 7.18 7.27 3.06
CA LEU A 77 7.92 7.58 4.28
C LEU A 77 9.39 7.92 3.99
N GLN A 78 10.05 7.16 3.12
CA GLN A 78 11.41 7.47 2.70
C GLN A 78 11.51 8.84 1.99
N ARG A 79 10.52 9.22 1.18
CA ARG A 79 10.48 10.55 0.55
C ARG A 79 10.25 11.66 1.55
N VAL A 80 9.47 11.43 2.60
CA VAL A 80 9.29 12.37 3.70
C VAL A 80 10.62 12.57 4.43
N ALA A 81 11.30 11.49 4.81
CA ALA A 81 12.61 11.55 5.46
C ALA A 81 13.68 12.23 4.57
N ALA A 82 13.65 11.99 3.26
CA ALA A 82 14.55 12.63 2.29
C ALA A 82 14.17 14.07 1.93
N GLY A 83 13.06 14.62 2.43
CA GLY A 83 12.57 15.95 2.07
C GLY A 83 12.12 16.10 0.61
N THR A 84 11.84 15.00 -0.08
CA THR A 84 11.37 14.96 -1.48
C THR A 84 9.88 14.66 -1.61
N TYR A 85 9.17 14.56 -0.48
CA TYR A 85 7.74 14.36 -0.44
C TYR A 85 6.97 15.47 -1.16
N GLY A 86 5.86 15.09 -1.80
CA GLY A 86 5.08 16.00 -2.65
C GLY A 86 5.68 16.30 -4.02
N ARG A 87 6.77 15.61 -4.42
CA ARG A 87 7.34 15.70 -5.77
C ARG A 87 7.12 14.41 -6.56
N CYS A 88 6.72 14.55 -7.82
CA CYS A 88 6.48 13.42 -8.71
C CYS A 88 7.78 12.70 -9.05
N VAL A 89 7.86 11.38 -8.81
CA VAL A 89 9.05 10.57 -9.08
C VAL A 89 9.37 10.42 -10.58
N THR A 90 8.42 10.72 -11.46
CA THR A 90 8.61 10.57 -12.92
C THR A 90 9.03 11.86 -13.59
N CYS A 91 8.40 12.98 -13.26
CA CYS A 91 8.63 14.25 -13.96
C CYS A 91 9.19 15.36 -13.07
N GLY A 92 9.36 15.11 -11.77
CA GLY A 92 9.89 16.09 -10.82
C GLY A 92 8.96 17.27 -10.54
N LYS A 93 7.75 17.31 -11.09
CA LYS A 93 6.77 18.37 -10.82
C LYS A 93 6.10 18.17 -9.45
N PRO A 94 5.61 19.24 -8.80
CA PRO A 94 4.83 19.11 -7.56
C PRO A 94 3.58 18.25 -7.79
N VAL A 95 3.25 17.42 -6.81
CA VAL A 95 2.01 16.65 -6.74
C VAL A 95 0.96 17.54 -6.07
N ALA A 96 -0.24 17.60 -6.65
CA ALA A 96 -1.33 18.43 -6.11
C ALA A 96 -1.63 18.06 -4.65
N GLU A 97 -1.83 19.07 -3.81
CA GLU A 97 -2.04 18.91 -2.36
C GLU A 97 -3.27 18.05 -2.07
N GLY A 98 -4.42 18.34 -2.69
CA GLY A 98 -5.63 17.52 -2.54
C GLY A 98 -5.45 16.04 -2.94
N ARG A 99 -4.45 15.71 -3.77
CA ARG A 99 -4.09 14.32 -4.07
C ARG A 99 -3.29 13.68 -2.93
N LEU A 100 -2.39 14.42 -2.30
CA LEU A 100 -1.63 13.95 -1.13
C LEU A 100 -2.50 13.88 0.13
N GLU A 101 -3.52 14.73 0.22
CA GLU A 101 -4.53 14.66 1.27
C GLU A 101 -5.41 13.42 1.13
N ALA A 102 -5.86 13.11 -0.09
CA ALA A 102 -6.66 11.91 -0.36
C ALA A 102 -5.85 10.61 -0.42
N ARG A 103 -4.60 10.68 -0.89
CA ARG A 103 -3.68 9.55 -1.12
C ARG A 103 -2.25 9.93 -0.73
N PRO A 104 -1.92 9.93 0.58
CA PRO A 104 -0.58 10.26 1.07
C PRO A 104 0.54 9.36 0.50
N GLU A 105 0.24 8.14 0.09
CA GLU A 105 1.21 7.23 -0.55
C GLU A 105 1.55 7.62 -2.00
N ALA A 106 0.87 8.62 -2.59
CA ALA A 106 1.02 8.98 -3.99
C ALA A 106 2.47 9.36 -4.35
N ALA A 107 3.05 8.63 -5.32
CA ALA A 107 4.39 8.88 -5.85
C ALA A 107 4.42 9.79 -7.09
N ARG A 108 3.29 9.92 -7.80
CA ARG A 108 3.21 10.58 -9.10
C ARG A 108 2.10 11.63 -9.14
N CYS A 109 2.29 12.66 -9.97
CA CYS A 109 1.23 13.60 -10.33
C CYS A 109 0.15 12.88 -11.17
N VAL A 110 -1.05 13.48 -11.26
CA VAL A 110 -2.20 12.90 -11.97
C VAL A 110 -1.85 12.50 -13.41
N ALA A 111 -1.15 13.37 -14.14
CA ALA A 111 -0.75 13.09 -15.52
C ALA A 111 0.21 11.90 -15.64
N CYS A 112 1.23 11.81 -14.79
CA CYS A 112 2.17 10.67 -14.78
C CYS A 112 1.50 9.39 -14.27
N GLN A 113 0.58 9.49 -13.31
CA GLN A 113 -0.19 8.34 -12.85
C GLN A 113 -1.09 7.79 -13.96
N ALA A 114 -1.81 8.64 -14.67
CA ALA A 114 -2.68 8.21 -15.77
C ALA A 114 -1.91 7.48 -16.87
N ARG A 115 -0.69 7.94 -17.19
CA ARG A 115 0.20 7.25 -18.14
C ARG A 115 0.67 5.90 -17.61
N TYR A 116 1.01 5.83 -16.33
CA TYR A 116 1.46 4.59 -15.68
C TYR A 116 0.37 3.54 -15.60
N ASP A 117 -0.86 3.95 -15.28
CA ASP A 117 -2.03 3.07 -15.21
C ASP A 117 -2.36 2.47 -16.58
N ARG A 118 -2.35 3.29 -17.64
CA ARG A 118 -2.54 2.82 -19.03
C ARG A 118 -1.48 1.82 -19.48
N ALA A 119 -0.24 1.93 -18.98
CA ALA A 119 0.84 0.99 -19.30
C ALA A 119 0.77 -0.31 -18.50
N ARG A 120 -0.06 -0.37 -17.45
CA ARG A 120 -0.30 -1.56 -16.61
C ARG A 120 -1.60 -2.29 -16.94
N ARG A 121 -2.40 -1.71 -17.84
CA ARG A 121 -3.62 -2.28 -18.39
C ARG A 121 -3.28 -3.09 -19.64
#